data_AF-A0A369AMG1-F1
#
_entry.id   AF-A0A369AMG1-F1
#
_cell.length_a   1.000
_cell.length_b   1.000
_cell.length_c   1.000
_cell.angle_alpha   90.00
_cell.angle_beta   90.00
_cell.angle_gamma   90.00
#
_symmetry.space_group_name_H-M   'P 1'
#
loop_
_entity.id
_entity.type
_entity.pdbx_description
1 polymer ?
#
loop_
_entity_poly.entity_id
_entity_poly.type
_entity_poly.pdbx_seq_one_letter_code
_entity_poly.pdbx_strand_id
1 'polypeptide(L)'
;MANTDPNLGLTYGWTLGESGWGSAMDANLKRLGATVGLSVKDRDLTTPPPSPANGDRYIVPAAATGAWAGKTNQIAVRIDGAWEYNPPRVGWLCYVEDEAKLSVFKPTGWSAGIAI
;
A
#
# COMPACT_ATOMS: atom_id res chain seq x y z
N MET A 1 -23.16 -10.19 -8.82
CA MET A 1 -22.21 -9.84 -7.75
C MET A 1 -20.85 -9.74 -8.38
N ALA A 2 -20.05 -8.75 -7.98
CA ALA A 2 -18.73 -8.56 -8.55
C ALA A 2 -17.73 -9.66 -8.14
N ASN A 3 -16.70 -9.82 -8.95
CA ASN A 3 -15.57 -10.71 -8.74
C ASN A 3 -14.39 -9.94 -8.14
N THR A 4 -13.45 -10.66 -7.52
CA THR A 4 -12.21 -10.10 -6.98
C THR A 4 -11.04 -10.49 -7.87
N ASP A 5 -10.27 -9.51 -8.34
CA ASP A 5 -9.09 -9.72 -9.15
C ASP A 5 -7.99 -10.46 -8.34
N PRO A 6 -7.37 -11.51 -8.90
CA PRO A 6 -6.41 -12.32 -8.17
C PRO A 6 -5.09 -11.60 -7.85
N ASN A 7 -4.74 -10.51 -8.52
CA ASN A 7 -3.39 -9.91 -8.45
C ASN A 7 -3.33 -8.69 -7.54
N LEU A 8 -4.31 -7.80 -7.63
CA LEU A 8 -4.42 -6.57 -6.87
C LEU A 8 -5.62 -6.63 -5.91
N GLY A 9 -6.48 -7.63 -5.99
CA GLY A 9 -7.66 -7.73 -5.12
C GLY A 9 -8.69 -6.63 -5.41
N LEU A 10 -8.72 -6.15 -6.65
CA LEU A 10 -9.68 -5.15 -7.10
C LEU A 10 -11.01 -5.81 -7.43
N THR A 11 -12.10 -5.17 -7.05
CA THR A 11 -13.43 -5.64 -7.44
C THR A 11 -13.67 -5.37 -8.93
N TYR A 12 -14.27 -6.30 -9.69
CA TYR A 12 -14.58 -6.14 -11.12
C TYR A 12 -15.79 -6.98 -11.57
N GLY A 13 -16.33 -6.74 -12.77
CA GLY A 13 -17.37 -7.61 -13.36
C GLY A 13 -18.76 -7.48 -12.74
N TRP A 14 -19.15 -6.27 -12.33
CA TRP A 14 -20.49 -5.96 -11.82
C TRP A 14 -21.59 -6.21 -12.86
N THR A 15 -22.80 -6.48 -12.38
CA THR A 15 -23.95 -6.65 -13.26
C THR A 15 -24.30 -5.31 -13.91
N LEU A 16 -24.61 -5.32 -15.20
CA LEU A 16 -25.06 -4.11 -15.90
C LEU A 16 -26.27 -3.48 -15.18
N GLY A 17 -26.20 -2.18 -14.88
CA GLY A 17 -27.27 -1.44 -14.21
C GLY A 17 -27.30 -1.58 -12.68
N GLU A 18 -26.28 -2.18 -12.06
CA GLU A 18 -26.14 -2.19 -10.60
C GLU A 18 -25.96 -0.74 -10.06
N SER A 19 -26.31 -0.49 -8.80
CA SER A 19 -26.15 0.82 -8.13
C SER A 19 -25.13 0.73 -7.01
N GLY A 20 -24.53 1.85 -6.60
CA GLY A 20 -23.57 1.86 -5.47
C GLY A 20 -22.13 1.50 -5.82
N TRP A 21 -21.74 1.67 -7.09
CA TRP A 21 -20.38 1.36 -7.58
C TRP A 21 -19.31 2.23 -6.93
N GLY A 22 -19.68 3.45 -6.50
CA GLY A 22 -18.78 4.46 -5.95
C GLY A 22 -17.89 3.92 -4.85
N SER A 23 -18.45 3.38 -3.76
CA SER A 23 -17.65 2.96 -2.61
C SER A 23 -16.61 1.87 -2.94
N ALA A 24 -16.99 0.86 -3.72
CA ALA A 24 -16.08 -0.22 -4.12
C ALA A 24 -15.07 0.24 -5.19
N MET A 25 -15.51 1.08 -6.14
CA MET A 25 -14.62 1.64 -7.16
C MET A 25 -13.62 2.63 -6.55
N ASP A 26 -14.05 3.47 -5.61
CA ASP A 26 -13.19 4.42 -4.91
C ASP A 26 -12.09 3.67 -4.16
N ALA A 27 -12.43 2.59 -3.46
CA ALA A 27 -11.45 1.72 -2.81
C ALA A 27 -10.46 1.11 -3.82
N ASN A 28 -10.94 0.66 -4.98
CA ASN A 28 -10.07 0.15 -6.05
C ASN A 28 -9.12 1.23 -6.58
N LEU A 29 -9.62 2.44 -6.85
CA LEU A 29 -8.82 3.54 -7.40
C LEU A 29 -7.77 4.03 -6.40
N LYS A 30 -8.14 4.14 -5.12
CA LYS A 30 -7.20 4.43 -4.04
C LYS A 30 -6.11 3.37 -3.94
N ARG A 31 -6.49 2.08 -3.99
CA ARG A 31 -5.52 0.97 -4.00
C ARG A 31 -4.60 1.01 -5.22
N LEU A 32 -5.14 1.30 -6.40
CA LEU A 32 -4.35 1.44 -7.61
C LEU A 32 -3.32 2.56 -7.47
N GLY A 33 -3.74 3.75 -7.03
CA GLY A 33 -2.84 4.88 -6.78
C GLY A 33 -1.80 4.62 -5.69
N ALA A 34 -2.13 3.80 -4.70
CA ALA A 34 -1.20 3.43 -3.63
C ALA A 34 -0.12 2.44 -4.08
N THR A 35 -0.41 1.56 -5.06
CA THR A 35 0.39 0.36 -5.34
C THR A 35 1.05 0.31 -6.72
N VAL A 36 0.50 1.03 -7.71
CA VAL A 36 1.14 1.16 -9.03
C VAL A 36 2.21 2.25 -8.97
N GLY A 37 3.39 1.98 -9.56
CA GLY A 37 4.54 2.89 -9.43
C GLY A 37 4.91 3.10 -7.97
N LEU A 38 4.96 2.01 -7.20
CA LEU A 38 5.14 2.05 -5.76
C LEU A 38 6.52 2.63 -5.39
N SER A 39 6.46 3.78 -4.71
CA SER A 39 7.60 4.49 -4.14
C SER A 39 7.21 4.89 -2.72
N VAL A 40 8.04 4.54 -1.75
CA VAL A 40 7.82 4.85 -0.32
C VAL A 40 8.93 5.75 0.17
N LYS A 41 8.58 6.65 1.08
CA LYS A 41 9.53 7.59 1.66
C LYS A 41 10.57 6.90 2.55
N ASP A 42 10.13 5.89 3.30
CA ASP A 42 10.91 5.19 4.32
C ASP A 42 10.23 3.82 4.60
N ARG A 43 11.00 2.86 5.12
CA ARG A 43 10.53 1.51 5.48
C ARG A 43 10.90 1.03 6.89
N ASP A 44 11.66 1.80 7.67
CA ASP A 44 12.08 1.44 9.02
C ASP A 44 11.61 2.43 10.11
N LEU A 45 10.96 3.53 9.73
CA LEU A 45 10.26 4.42 10.65
C LEU A 45 9.17 3.68 11.46
N THR A 46 9.30 3.70 12.80
CA THR A 46 8.41 2.93 13.70
C THR A 46 7.15 3.66 14.14
N THR A 47 7.03 4.96 13.84
CA THR A 47 5.83 5.77 14.13
C THR A 47 5.46 6.60 12.91
N PRO A 48 4.17 6.77 12.60
CA PRO A 48 3.77 7.70 11.55
C PRO A 48 4.37 9.11 11.78
N PRO A 49 4.82 9.81 10.73
CA PRO A 49 5.25 11.20 10.85
C PRO A 49 4.14 12.06 11.48
N PRO A 50 4.47 13.12 12.24
CA PRO A 50 3.48 13.97 12.89
C PRO A 50 2.65 14.81 11.90
N SER A 51 3.14 15.01 10.67
CA SER A 51 2.47 15.80 9.64
C SER A 51 2.67 15.18 8.25
N PRO A 52 2.07 14.00 7.99
CA PRO A 52 2.17 13.34 6.70
C PRO A 52 1.29 14.04 5.66
N ALA A 53 1.79 14.20 4.44
CA ALA A 53 1.02 14.76 3.33
C ALA A 53 0.18 13.66 2.66
N ASN A 54 -0.95 14.05 2.05
CA ASN A 54 -1.69 13.11 1.20
C ASN A 54 -0.81 12.61 0.05
N GLY A 55 -0.84 11.30 -0.21
CA GLY A 55 0.04 10.62 -1.15
C GLY A 55 1.32 10.06 -0.52
N ASP A 56 1.67 10.45 0.71
CA ASP A 56 2.82 9.88 1.40
C ASP A 56 2.63 8.38 1.62
N ARG A 57 3.67 7.61 1.32
CA ARG A 57 3.67 6.15 1.40
C ARG A 57 4.86 5.66 2.22
N TYR A 58 4.64 4.63 3.03
CA TYR A 58 5.64 4.00 3.90
C TYR A 58 5.44 2.48 3.92
N ILE A 59 6.52 1.73 4.11
CA ILE A 59 6.42 0.33 4.54
C ILE A 59 6.41 0.32 6.07
N VAL A 60 5.42 -0.35 6.66
CA VAL A 60 5.32 -0.44 8.12
C VAL A 60 6.30 -1.49 8.67
N PRO A 61 7.24 -1.15 9.56
CA PRO A 61 8.17 -2.12 10.13
C PRO A 61 7.53 -3.02 11.19
N ALA A 62 8.25 -4.06 11.62
CA ALA A 62 7.76 -5.04 12.60
C ALA A 62 7.43 -4.43 13.98
N ALA A 63 8.19 -3.43 14.42
CA ALA A 63 8.02 -2.77 15.72
C ALA A 63 7.23 -1.46 15.65
N ALA A 64 6.35 -1.31 14.65
CA ALA A 64 5.59 -0.08 14.47
C ALA A 64 4.57 0.13 15.60
N THR A 65 4.34 1.39 15.96
CA THR A 65 3.43 1.81 17.03
C THR A 65 2.43 2.86 16.53
N GLY A 66 1.54 3.33 17.42
CA GLY A 66 0.50 4.31 17.08
C GLY A 66 -0.44 3.78 16.00
N ALA A 67 -0.76 4.61 15.01
CA ALA A 67 -1.67 4.22 13.92
C ALA A 67 -1.17 3.01 13.12
N TRP A 68 0.15 2.79 13.06
CA TRP A 68 0.79 1.72 12.29
C TRP A 68 0.89 0.38 13.05
N ALA A 69 0.49 0.33 14.33
CA ALA A 69 0.57 -0.87 15.15
C ALA A 69 -0.17 -2.07 14.50
N GLY A 70 0.51 -3.22 14.43
CA GLY A 70 -0.05 -4.45 13.85
C GLY A 70 -0.19 -4.45 12.32
N LYS A 71 0.37 -3.46 11.61
CA LYS A 71 0.31 -3.34 10.14
C LYS A 71 1.63 -3.72 9.45
N THR A 72 2.49 -4.49 10.12
CA THR A 72 3.81 -4.91 9.62
C THR A 72 3.78 -5.37 8.16
N ASN A 73 4.79 -4.95 7.40
CA ASN A 73 4.98 -5.16 5.97
C ASN A 73 3.95 -4.49 5.04
N GLN A 74 2.84 -3.95 5.54
CA GLN A 74 1.85 -3.30 4.70
C GLN A 74 2.36 -1.95 4.19
N ILE A 75 1.87 -1.54 3.01
CA ILE A 75 2.06 -0.18 2.52
C ILE A 75 1.04 0.71 3.21
N ALA A 76 1.52 1.57 4.11
CA ALA A 76 0.72 2.65 4.67
C ALA A 76 0.73 3.82 3.68
N VAL A 77 -0.45 4.29 3.27
CA VAL A 77 -0.61 5.46 2.41
C VAL A 77 -1.51 6.48 3.09
N ARG A 78 -1.14 7.76 3.02
CA ARG A 78 -1.95 8.85 3.54
C ARG A 78 -2.93 9.32 2.46
N ILE A 79 -4.23 9.16 2.68
CA ILE A 79 -5.28 9.60 1.74
C ILE A 79 -6.36 10.32 2.54
N ASP A 80 -6.71 11.53 2.10
CA ASP A 80 -7.79 12.34 2.67
C ASP A 80 -7.76 12.42 4.22
N GLY A 81 -6.56 12.65 4.78
CA GLY A 81 -6.43 12.79 6.23
C GLY A 81 -6.56 11.47 7.02
N ALA A 82 -6.56 10.30 6.35
CA ALA A 82 -6.55 8.98 6.98
C ALA A 82 -5.35 8.12 6.50
N TRP A 83 -4.91 7.18 7.33
CA TRP A 83 -3.99 6.14 6.90
C TRP A 83 -4.79 4.95 6.34
N GLU A 84 -4.50 4.59 5.11
CA GLU A 84 -4.98 3.35 4.49
C GLU A 84 -3.81 2.36 4.37
N TYR A 85 -4.11 1.07 4.53
CA TYR A 85 -3.08 0.03 4.58
C TYR A 85 -3.34 -1.02 3.50
N ASN A 86 -2.32 -1.27 2.68
CA ASN A 86 -2.39 -2.18 1.56
C ASN A 86 -1.42 -3.35 1.80
N PRO A 87 -1.91 -4.58 2.02
CA PRO A 87 -1.05 -5.74 2.14
C PRO A 87 -0.39 -6.04 0.78
N PRO A 88 0.95 -6.10 0.72
CA PRO A 88 1.65 -6.42 -0.52
C PRO A 88 1.45 -7.88 -0.89
N ARG A 89 1.63 -8.17 -2.19
CA ARG A 89 1.73 -9.55 -2.69
C ARG A 89 3.14 -9.85 -3.14
N VAL A 90 3.48 -11.14 -3.16
CA VAL A 90 4.80 -11.61 -3.60
C VAL A 90 5.10 -11.07 -5.00
N GLY A 91 6.30 -10.55 -5.20
CA GLY A 91 6.76 -9.95 -6.46
C GLY A 91 6.49 -8.46 -6.60
N TRP A 92 5.76 -7.81 -5.68
CA TRP A 92 5.61 -6.36 -5.68
C TRP A 92 6.96 -5.66 -5.52
N LEU A 93 7.25 -4.72 -6.41
CA LEU A 93 8.44 -3.88 -6.38
C LEU A 93 8.12 -2.55 -5.70
N CYS A 94 9.07 -2.04 -4.94
CA CYS A 94 8.95 -0.76 -4.23
C CYS A 94 10.30 -0.03 -4.30
N TYR A 95 10.30 1.20 -4.79
CA TYR A 95 11.43 2.09 -4.58
C TYR A 95 11.35 2.67 -3.16
N VAL A 96 12.46 2.65 -2.43
CA VAL A 96 12.61 3.18 -1.08
C VAL A 96 13.48 4.43 -1.19
N GLU A 97 12.85 5.60 -1.06
CA GLU A 97 13.40 6.89 -1.49
C GLU A 97 14.59 7.34 -0.66
N ASP A 98 14.51 7.22 0.67
CA ASP A 98 15.57 7.61 1.60
C ASP A 98 16.81 6.70 1.53
N GLU A 99 16.63 5.45 1.12
CA GLU A 99 17.72 4.49 0.92
C GLU A 99 18.27 4.46 -0.51
N ALA A 100 17.57 5.07 -1.48
CA ALA A 100 17.82 4.90 -2.92
C ALA A 100 17.92 3.42 -3.35
N LYS A 101 16.98 2.58 -2.91
CA LYS A 101 16.97 1.14 -3.22
C LYS A 101 15.65 0.65 -3.82
N LEU A 102 15.74 -0.29 -4.73
CA LEU A 102 14.60 -1.09 -5.17
C LEU A 102 14.48 -2.35 -4.31
N SER A 103 13.34 -2.53 -3.64
CA SER A 103 13.02 -3.72 -2.84
C SER A 103 11.87 -4.52 -3.45
N VAL A 104 11.91 -5.85 -3.30
CA VAL A 104 10.82 -6.76 -3.69
C VAL A 104 10.19 -7.41 -2.46
N PHE A 105 8.86 -7.54 -2.46
CA PHE A 105 8.15 -8.31 -1.45
C PHE A 105 8.23 -9.81 -1.72
N LYS A 106 8.69 -10.58 -0.73
CA LYS A 106 8.87 -12.05 -0.78
C LYS A 106 7.92 -12.71 0.23
N PRO A 107 7.74 -14.06 0.21
CA PRO A 107 6.96 -14.75 1.22
C PRO A 107 7.42 -14.48 2.66
N THR A 108 8.70 -14.13 2.85
CA THR A 108 9.29 -13.82 4.15
C THR A 108 9.32 -12.32 4.48
N GLY A 109 8.69 -11.46 3.66
CA GLY A 109 8.71 -10.01 3.82
C GLY A 109 9.50 -9.27 2.74
N TRP A 110 9.67 -7.95 2.92
CA TRP A 110 10.44 -7.09 2.02
C TRP A 110 11.93 -7.48 2.01
N SER A 111 12.53 -7.53 0.82
CA SER A 111 13.96 -7.77 0.67
C SER A 111 14.81 -6.62 1.20
N ALA A 112 16.10 -6.85 1.45
CA ALA A 112 17.06 -5.77 1.76
C ALA A 112 17.13 -4.69 0.66
N GLY A 113 16.73 -5.04 -0.57
CA GLY A 113 16.76 -4.18 -1.74
C GLY A 113 18.13 -4.12 -2.42
N ILE A 114 18.16 -3.53 -3.60
CA ILE A 114 19.35 -3.31 -4.42
C ILE A 114 19.45 -1.81 -4.67
N ALA A 115 20.64 -1.23 -4.51
CA ALA A 115 20.90 0.17 -4.80
C ALA A 115 20.70 0.46 -6.30
N ILE A 116 20.13 1.61 -6.62
CA ILE A 116 19.90 2.06 -8.00
C ILE A 116 20.63 3.36 -8.31
#